data_AF-A0A379F8E2-F1
#
_entry.id   AF-A0A379F8E2-F1
#
_cell.length_a   1.000
_cell.length_b   1.000
_cell.length_c   1.000
_cell.angle_alpha   90.00
_cell.angle_beta   90.00
_cell.angle_gamma   90.00
#
_symmetry.space_group_name_H-M   'P 1'
#
loop_
_entity.id
_entity.type
_entity.pdbx_description
1 polymer ?
#
loop_
_entity_poly.entity_id
_entity_poly.type
_entity_poly.pdbx_seq_one_letter_code
_entity_poly.pdbx_strand_id
1 'polypeptide(L)'
;MIKESTLSTLYLIIISIALCLPTSVFATGMSVAQKQPTKDDIAYLKQDAPVFEITIPELRAKFNQQNPLLFLNEYKIITNHNIAIPLVRAATRITPYLYSSAILERGSEKIKSLQLTLIHTPDSPELEKINREITTQYIITLVAQFDPSITPTQIQEVLDLFAFKNQTPAYISHNVGAIRYIIAHEDDKLTTFAIEPIKLSLNSKIVSAIP
;
A
#
# COMPACT_ATOMS: atom_id res chain seq x y z
N MET A 1 5.48 -39.72 -67.90
CA MET A 1 6.03 -40.93 -67.26
C MET A 1 7.25 -40.54 -66.44
N ILE A 2 7.02 -40.05 -65.22
CA ILE A 2 8.08 -39.60 -64.31
C ILE A 2 8.69 -40.85 -63.68
N LYS A 3 10.00 -41.02 -63.80
CA LYS A 3 10.73 -42.24 -63.43
C LYS A 3 10.67 -42.41 -61.90
N GLU A 4 10.23 -43.56 -61.39
CA GLU A 4 10.02 -43.80 -59.95
C GLU A 4 11.27 -43.48 -59.08
N SER A 5 12.47 -43.55 -59.68
CA SER A 5 13.71 -43.16 -59.00
C SER A 5 13.73 -41.68 -58.60
N THR A 6 13.16 -40.79 -59.41
CA THR A 6 13.13 -39.33 -59.15
C THR A 6 12.13 -38.95 -58.06
N LEU A 7 11.05 -39.73 -57.90
CA LEU A 7 10.06 -39.52 -56.85
C LEU A 7 10.62 -39.95 -55.48
N SER A 8 11.39 -41.04 -55.46
CA SER A 8 12.10 -41.54 -54.26
C SER A 8 13.20 -40.59 -53.79
N THR A 9 13.97 -40.01 -54.72
CA THR A 9 15.01 -39.02 -54.35
C THR A 9 14.41 -37.74 -53.79
N LEU A 10 13.27 -37.29 -54.34
CA LEU A 10 12.56 -36.11 -53.84
C LEU A 10 12.00 -36.33 -52.43
N TYR A 11 11.49 -37.54 -52.15
CA TYR A 11 10.95 -37.90 -50.83
C TYR A 11 12.05 -37.95 -49.75
N LEU A 12 13.22 -38.48 -50.09
CA LEU A 12 14.39 -38.49 -49.21
C LEU A 12 14.92 -37.07 -48.90
N ILE A 13 14.90 -36.16 -49.87
CA ILE A 13 15.29 -34.76 -49.67
C ILE A 13 14.28 -34.03 -48.76
N ILE A 14 12.98 -34.25 -48.94
CA ILE A 14 11.93 -33.64 -48.10
C ILE A 14 12.02 -34.14 -46.65
N ILE A 15 12.29 -35.43 -46.42
CA ILE A 15 12.52 -35.99 -45.08
C ILE A 15 13.79 -35.39 -44.43
N SER A 16 14.86 -35.21 -45.22
CA SER A 16 16.12 -34.65 -44.70
C SER A 16 16.02 -33.16 -44.34
N ILE A 17 15.17 -32.40 -45.01
CA ILE A 17 14.91 -30.98 -44.69
C ILE A 17 14.01 -30.85 -43.45
N ALA A 18 13.03 -31.74 -43.29
CA ALA A 18 12.14 -31.75 -42.12
C ALA A 18 12.87 -32.08 -40.80
N LEU A 19 14.01 -32.77 -40.86
CA LEU A 19 14.77 -33.17 -39.67
C LEU A 19 15.80 -32.12 -39.17
N CYS A 20 15.98 -31.01 -39.89
CA CYS A 20 16.96 -29.95 -39.56
C CYS A 20 16.32 -28.63 -39.08
N LEU A 21 15.03 -28.63 -38.72
CA LEU A 21 14.41 -27.48 -38.08
C LEU A 21 14.90 -27.38 -36.63
N PRO A 22 15.63 -26.33 -36.23
CA PRO A 22 15.97 -26.12 -34.84
C PRO A 22 14.66 -25.96 -34.07
N THR A 23 14.43 -26.84 -33.10
CA THR A 23 13.35 -26.68 -32.14
C THR A 23 13.67 -25.42 -31.33
N SER A 24 13.09 -24.30 -31.73
CA SER A 24 13.07 -23.09 -30.92
C SER A 24 12.33 -23.45 -29.64
N VAL A 25 13.10 -23.78 -28.59
CA VAL A 25 12.60 -23.84 -27.22
C VAL A 25 12.10 -22.44 -26.94
N PHE A 26 10.79 -22.24 -27.05
CA PHE A 26 10.15 -21.14 -26.38
C PHE A 26 10.45 -21.36 -24.91
N ALA A 27 11.41 -20.59 -24.38
CA ALA A 27 11.48 -20.36 -22.97
C ALA A 27 10.14 -19.72 -22.62
N THR A 28 9.18 -20.54 -22.20
CA THR A 28 8.04 -20.07 -21.43
C THR A 28 8.69 -19.42 -20.24
N GLY A 29 8.90 -18.10 -20.32
CA GLY A 29 9.29 -17.31 -19.18
C GLY A 29 8.30 -17.71 -18.12
N MET A 30 8.78 -18.38 -17.08
CA MET A 30 7.98 -18.62 -15.89
C MET A 30 7.62 -17.21 -15.44
N SER A 31 6.43 -16.75 -15.84
CA SER A 31 5.75 -15.70 -15.14
C SER A 31 5.52 -16.31 -13.78
N VAL A 32 6.49 -16.12 -12.90
CA VAL A 32 6.29 -16.27 -11.47
C VAL A 32 5.18 -15.28 -11.21
N ALA A 33 3.94 -15.75 -11.23
CA ALA A 33 2.81 -14.97 -10.76
C ALA A 33 3.23 -14.54 -9.36
N GLN A 34 3.61 -13.27 -9.22
CA GLN A 34 4.00 -12.73 -7.93
C GLN A 34 2.79 -12.95 -7.04
N LYS A 35 2.91 -13.88 -6.10
CA LYS A 35 1.87 -14.14 -5.10
C LYS A 35 1.51 -12.79 -4.50
N GLN A 36 0.25 -12.38 -4.61
CA GLN A 36 -0.20 -11.14 -4.00
C GLN A 36 0.17 -11.19 -2.51
N PRO A 37 0.74 -10.11 -1.95
CA PRO A 37 1.14 -10.07 -0.55
C PRO A 37 -0.04 -10.47 0.33
N THR A 38 0.20 -11.43 1.21
CA THR A 38 -0.75 -11.79 2.26
C THR A 38 -0.57 -10.87 3.46
N LYS A 39 -1.52 -10.85 4.39
CA LYS A 39 -1.48 -10.02 5.61
C LYS A 39 -0.13 -10.09 6.35
N ASP A 40 0.47 -11.27 6.39
CA ASP A 40 1.74 -11.51 7.09
C ASP A 40 2.96 -10.96 6.33
N ASP A 41 2.80 -10.66 5.03
CA ASP A 41 3.83 -10.04 4.20
C ASP A 41 3.85 -8.51 4.34
N ILE A 42 2.86 -7.91 5.03
CA ILE A 42 2.73 -6.46 5.16
C ILE A 42 3.62 -5.94 6.29
N ALA A 43 4.86 -5.60 5.91
CA ALA A 43 5.77 -4.87 6.79
C ALA A 43 5.36 -3.40 6.94
N TYR A 44 4.43 -3.14 7.86
CA TYR A 44 4.24 -1.82 8.43
C TYR A 44 5.49 -1.50 9.26
N LEU A 45 6.18 -0.43 8.87
CA LEU A 45 7.45 0.08 9.39
C LEU A 45 8.71 -0.57 8.80
N LYS A 46 9.40 0.18 7.94
CA LYS A 46 10.79 -0.16 7.55
C LYS A 46 11.73 0.04 8.74
N GLN A 47 12.69 -0.87 8.90
CA GLN A 47 13.65 -0.88 10.02
C GLN A 47 14.39 0.46 10.19
N ASP A 48 14.77 1.09 9.09
CA ASP A 48 15.48 2.38 9.07
C ASP A 48 14.58 3.56 8.73
N ALA A 49 13.26 3.41 8.87
CA ALA A 49 12.34 4.52 8.67
C ALA A 49 12.65 5.62 9.71
N PRO A 50 12.70 6.89 9.28
CA PRO A 50 12.78 8.03 10.20
C PRO A 50 11.56 8.11 11.13
N VAL A 51 11.49 9.18 11.91
CA VAL A 51 10.31 9.53 12.72
C VAL A 51 9.68 10.79 12.14
N PHE A 52 8.37 10.93 12.31
CA PHE A 52 7.76 12.25 12.22
C PHE A 52 8.19 13.06 13.45
N GLU A 53 8.52 14.33 13.25
CA GLU A 53 8.93 15.25 14.31
C GLU A 53 7.73 15.77 15.12
N ILE A 54 6.81 14.87 15.50
CA ILE A 54 5.62 15.16 16.28
C ILE A 54 5.24 13.94 17.13
N THR A 55 4.76 14.19 18.34
CA THR A 55 4.20 13.17 19.24
C THR A 55 2.69 13.01 19.04
N ILE A 56 2.11 11.92 19.55
CA ILE A 56 0.66 11.71 19.47
C ILE A 56 -0.17 12.79 20.20
N PRO A 57 0.20 13.23 21.42
CA PRO A 57 -0.52 14.32 22.09
C PRO A 57 -0.51 15.62 21.27
N GLU A 58 0.64 16.01 20.70
CA GLU A 58 0.77 17.20 19.86
C GLU A 58 -0.05 17.07 18.57
N LEU A 59 0.04 15.92 17.88
CA LEU A 59 -0.74 15.63 16.69
C LEU A 59 -2.24 15.83 16.98
N ARG A 60 -2.73 15.19 18.04
CA ARG A 60 -4.14 15.25 18.44
C ARG A 60 -4.57 16.67 18.78
N ALA A 61 -3.78 17.39 19.60
CA ALA A 61 -4.11 18.74 20.03
C ALA A 61 -4.27 19.68 18.81
N LYS A 62 -3.28 19.65 17.90
CA LYS A 62 -3.32 20.43 16.67
C LYS A 62 -4.46 20.01 15.75
N PHE A 63 -4.69 18.71 15.58
CA PHE A 63 -5.78 18.18 14.75
C PHE A 63 -7.14 18.68 15.24
N ASN A 64 -7.44 18.50 16.54
CA ASN A 64 -8.72 18.88 17.11
C ASN A 64 -8.92 20.40 17.13
N GLN A 65 -7.84 21.18 17.30
CA GLN A 65 -7.91 22.64 17.24
C GLN A 65 -8.26 23.14 15.84
N GLN A 66 -7.68 22.53 14.80
CA GLN A 66 -7.84 22.96 13.41
C GLN A 66 -9.10 22.40 12.75
N ASN A 67 -9.67 21.32 13.29
CA ASN A 67 -10.78 20.60 12.67
C ASN A 67 -11.93 20.40 13.68
N PRO A 68 -12.72 21.42 14.00
CA PRO A 68 -13.76 21.32 15.03
C PRO A 68 -14.86 20.29 14.73
N LEU A 69 -14.98 19.84 13.47
CA LEU A 69 -15.94 18.82 13.02
C LEU A 69 -15.35 17.40 12.98
N LEU A 70 -14.02 17.25 13.12
CA LEU A 70 -13.33 15.97 13.17
C LEU A 70 -12.60 15.86 14.50
N PHE A 71 -12.87 14.81 15.28
CA PHE A 71 -12.32 14.69 16.62
C PHE A 71 -11.52 13.41 16.80
N LEU A 72 -10.27 13.56 17.19
CA LEU A 72 -9.44 12.47 17.69
C LEU A 72 -9.56 12.37 19.21
N ASN A 73 -10.00 11.21 19.67
CA ASN A 73 -9.94 10.85 21.09
C ASN A 73 -8.49 10.64 21.53
N GLU A 74 -8.26 10.56 22.84
CA GLU A 74 -6.95 10.21 23.36
C GLU A 74 -6.53 8.82 22.88
N TYR A 75 -5.23 8.67 22.59
CA TYR A 75 -4.66 7.38 22.23
C TYR A 75 -4.28 6.64 23.51
N LYS A 76 -4.72 5.40 23.60
CA LYS A 76 -4.39 4.50 24.70
C LYS A 76 -3.20 3.65 24.29
N ILE A 77 -2.19 3.57 25.16
CA ILE A 77 -1.05 2.68 24.96
C ILE A 77 -1.55 1.23 24.99
N ILE A 78 -1.15 0.46 23.98
CA ILE A 78 -1.34 -0.99 23.94
C ILE A 78 -0.11 -1.59 24.60
N THR A 79 -0.29 -2.14 25.79
CA THR A 79 0.80 -2.59 26.66
C THR A 79 1.64 -3.67 26.00
N ASN A 80 2.93 -3.36 25.85
CA ASN A 80 3.98 -4.34 25.60
C ASN A 80 5.07 -4.12 26.66
N HIS A 81 5.18 -5.07 27.59
CA HIS A 81 6.08 -4.97 28.74
C HIS A 81 7.54 -5.32 28.40
N ASN A 82 7.81 -5.76 27.17
CA ASN A 82 9.18 -6.02 26.73
C ASN A 82 9.88 -4.71 26.38
N ILE A 83 10.65 -4.19 27.34
CA ILE A 83 11.42 -2.95 27.20
C ILE A 83 12.54 -3.03 26.16
N ALA A 84 12.95 -4.23 25.74
CA ALA A 84 13.96 -4.40 24.69
C ALA A 84 13.40 -4.03 23.29
N ILE A 85 12.08 -3.96 23.13
CA ILE A 85 11.44 -3.53 21.89
C ILE A 85 11.45 -2.00 21.87
N PRO A 86 12.15 -1.35 20.92
CA PRO A 86 12.27 0.12 20.86
C PRO A 86 11.00 0.80 20.33
N LEU A 87 9.87 0.09 20.33
CA LEU A 87 8.59 0.53 19.78
C LEU A 87 7.51 0.43 20.85
N VAL A 88 6.62 1.42 20.84
CA VAL A 88 5.38 1.45 21.63
C VAL A 88 4.21 1.53 20.67
N ARG A 89 3.10 0.85 21.00
CA ARG A 89 1.86 0.91 20.21
C ARG A 89 0.83 1.73 20.96
N ALA A 90 0.08 2.54 20.24
CA ALA A 90 -1.05 3.28 20.80
C ALA A 90 -2.22 3.24 19.82
N ALA A 91 -3.46 3.31 20.32
CA ALA A 91 -4.63 3.33 19.46
C ALA A 91 -5.76 4.17 20.06
N THR A 92 -6.61 4.67 19.16
CA THR A 92 -7.84 5.36 19.51
C THR A 92 -8.97 4.94 18.58
N ARG A 93 -10.20 5.02 19.09
CA ARG A 93 -11.40 4.80 18.30
C ARG A 93 -11.94 6.16 17.85
N ILE A 94 -12.18 6.30 16.55
CA ILE A 94 -12.74 7.52 15.96
C ILE A 94 -14.27 7.36 15.86
N THR A 95 -14.71 6.27 15.21
CA THR A 95 -16.12 5.87 15.12
C THR A 95 -16.24 4.37 15.42
N PRO A 96 -17.45 3.77 15.46
CA PRO A 96 -17.58 2.32 15.52
C PRO A 96 -16.90 1.56 14.38
N TYR A 97 -16.69 2.21 13.25
CA TYR A 97 -16.17 1.61 12.02
C TYR A 97 -14.82 2.17 11.60
N LEU A 98 -14.26 3.13 12.34
CA LEU A 98 -12.96 3.74 12.02
C LEU A 98 -12.10 3.86 13.28
N TYR A 99 -10.89 3.32 13.18
CA TYR A 99 -9.89 3.30 14.25
C TYR A 99 -8.61 3.95 13.75
N SER A 100 -7.86 4.56 14.66
CA SER A 100 -6.49 4.95 14.38
C SER A 100 -5.52 4.25 15.32
N SER A 101 -4.39 3.81 14.78
CA SER A 101 -3.30 3.24 15.56
C SER A 101 -1.97 3.87 15.18
N ALA A 102 -1.03 3.87 16.11
CA ALA A 102 0.27 4.46 15.92
C ALA A 102 1.37 3.55 16.45
N ILE A 103 2.49 3.53 15.74
CA ILE A 103 3.76 3.00 16.21
C ILE A 103 4.63 4.18 16.61
N LEU A 104 5.13 4.16 17.84
CA LEU A 104 5.91 5.23 18.45
C LEU A 104 7.33 4.74 18.72
N GLU A 105 8.30 5.62 18.55
CA GLU A 105 9.66 5.39 19.01
C GLU A 105 9.73 5.48 20.54
N ARG A 106 10.26 4.45 21.20
CA ARG A 106 10.39 4.44 22.66
C ARG A 106 11.38 5.53 23.10
N GLY A 107 11.01 6.28 24.14
CA GLY A 107 11.83 7.34 24.73
C GLY A 107 11.51 8.72 24.19
N SER A 108 11.35 8.88 22.86
CA SER A 108 10.91 10.14 22.25
C SER A 108 9.40 10.23 22.09
N GLU A 109 8.69 9.09 22.04
CA GLU A 109 7.26 8.96 21.77
C GLU A 109 6.82 9.57 20.43
N LYS A 110 7.79 9.88 19.55
CA LYS A 110 7.56 10.36 18.20
C LYS A 110 6.97 9.28 17.32
N ILE A 111 6.16 9.69 16.36
CA ILE A 111 5.40 8.78 15.51
C ILE A 111 6.32 8.19 14.42
N LYS A 112 6.44 6.87 14.37
CA LYS A 112 7.10 6.13 13.28
C LYS A 112 6.11 5.68 12.20
N SER A 113 4.86 5.45 12.57
CA SER A 113 3.78 5.13 11.64
C SER A 113 2.44 5.53 12.26
N LEU A 114 1.54 6.08 11.45
CA LEU A 114 0.15 6.29 11.82
C LEU A 114 -0.74 5.52 10.84
N GLN A 115 -1.74 4.83 11.36
CA GLN A 115 -2.67 4.02 10.60
C GLN A 115 -4.11 4.46 10.86
N LEU A 116 -4.94 4.34 9.83
CA LEU A 116 -6.40 4.43 9.88
C LEU A 116 -6.97 3.12 9.34
N THR A 117 -7.78 2.43 10.14
CA THR A 117 -8.41 1.17 9.74
C THR A 117 -9.92 1.35 9.69
N LEU A 118 -10.48 1.26 8.49
CA LEU A 118 -11.90 1.23 8.20
C LEU A 118 -12.42 -0.21 8.26
N ILE A 119 -13.51 -0.40 8.99
CA ILE A 119 -14.32 -1.62 9.00
C ILE A 119 -15.47 -1.45 7.99
N HIS A 120 -15.49 -2.32 6.99
CA HIS A 120 -16.53 -2.35 5.96
C HIS A 120 -17.83 -2.94 6.49
N THR A 121 -18.94 -2.37 6.04
CA THR A 121 -20.30 -2.83 6.31
C THR A 121 -20.99 -3.20 4.99
N PRO A 122 -20.62 -4.34 4.36
CA PRO A 122 -21.13 -4.71 3.04
C PRO A 122 -22.66 -4.86 3.01
N ASP A 123 -23.26 -5.22 4.15
CA ASP A 123 -24.70 -5.39 4.29
C ASP A 123 -25.48 -4.07 4.47
N SER A 124 -24.77 -2.93 4.54
CA SER A 124 -25.38 -1.60 4.67
C SER A 124 -24.69 -0.58 3.76
N PRO A 125 -25.12 -0.47 2.48
CA PRO A 125 -24.48 0.42 1.50
C PRO A 125 -24.46 1.90 1.89
N GLU A 126 -25.50 2.36 2.58
CA GLU A 126 -25.60 3.74 3.06
C GLU A 126 -24.55 4.04 4.15
N LEU A 127 -24.45 3.14 5.13
CA LEU A 127 -23.47 3.25 6.21
C LEU A 127 -22.04 3.11 5.68
N GLU A 128 -21.84 2.20 4.74
CA GLU A 128 -20.57 2.02 4.03
C GLU A 128 -20.13 3.32 3.35
N LYS A 129 -21.03 3.97 2.60
CA LYS A 129 -20.75 5.24 1.94
C LYS A 129 -20.35 6.33 2.95
N ILE A 130 -21.10 6.46 4.05
CA ILE A 130 -20.82 7.45 5.10
C ILE A 130 -19.44 7.20 5.74
N ASN A 131 -19.14 5.95 6.11
CA ASN A 131 -17.86 5.62 6.75
C ASN A 131 -16.66 5.83 5.80
N ARG A 132 -16.84 5.57 4.50
CA ARG A 132 -15.82 5.86 3.48
C ARG A 132 -15.56 7.36 3.35
N GLU A 133 -16.61 8.18 3.36
CA GLU A 133 -16.49 9.64 3.30
C GLU A 133 -15.79 10.21 4.55
N ILE A 134 -16.20 9.75 5.74
CA ILE A 134 -15.54 10.11 7.00
C ILE A 134 -14.05 9.71 6.95
N THR A 135 -13.75 8.48 6.56
CA THR A 135 -12.35 7.99 6.48
C THR A 135 -11.52 8.84 5.53
N THR A 136 -12.09 9.20 4.37
CA THR A 136 -11.47 10.08 3.38
C THR A 136 -11.12 11.44 3.99
N GLN A 137 -12.03 12.06 4.73
CA GLN A 137 -11.78 13.33 5.42
C GLN A 137 -10.64 13.20 6.45
N TYR A 138 -10.62 12.14 7.26
CA TYR A 138 -9.52 11.90 8.21
C TYR A 138 -8.17 11.72 7.50
N ILE A 139 -8.11 10.98 6.39
CA ILE A 139 -6.89 10.79 5.61
C ILE A 139 -6.36 12.14 5.13
N ILE A 140 -7.18 12.93 4.44
CA ILE A 140 -6.78 14.23 3.88
C ILE A 140 -6.23 15.14 4.98
N THR A 141 -6.99 15.29 6.06
CA THR A 141 -6.62 16.19 7.16
C THR A 141 -5.34 15.76 7.86
N LEU A 142 -5.18 14.46 8.14
CA LEU A 142 -3.97 13.96 8.78
C LEU A 142 -2.75 14.13 7.88
N VAL A 143 -2.86 13.79 6.60
CA VAL A 143 -1.77 13.92 5.63
C VAL A 143 -1.29 15.38 5.53
N ALA A 144 -2.22 16.33 5.39
CA ALA A 144 -1.89 17.76 5.36
C ALA A 144 -1.23 18.26 6.65
N GLN A 145 -1.51 17.61 7.79
CA GLN A 145 -0.88 17.95 9.07
C GLN A 145 0.56 17.45 9.19
N PHE A 146 0.87 16.28 8.61
CA PHE A 146 2.23 15.72 8.59
C PHE A 146 3.14 16.38 7.56
N ASP A 147 2.58 16.77 6.41
CA ASP A 147 3.32 17.51 5.39
C ASP A 147 2.40 18.60 4.79
N PRO A 148 2.52 19.85 5.27
CA PRO A 148 1.70 20.96 4.78
C PRO A 148 2.10 21.42 3.37
N SER A 149 3.18 20.87 2.79
CA SER A 149 3.60 21.18 1.42
C SER A 149 2.87 20.36 0.36
N ILE A 150 2.07 19.36 0.77
CA ILE A 150 1.31 18.51 -0.14
C ILE A 150 0.26 19.37 -0.88
N THR A 151 0.34 19.32 -2.20
CA THR A 151 -0.58 20.04 -3.09
C THR A 151 -1.94 19.34 -3.22
N PRO A 152 -3.00 20.03 -3.67
CA PRO A 152 -4.29 19.40 -3.94
C PRO A 152 -4.22 18.21 -4.89
N THR A 153 -3.37 18.28 -5.93
CA THR A 153 -3.16 17.17 -6.87
C THR A 153 -2.53 15.95 -6.19
N GLN A 154 -1.54 16.17 -5.33
CA GLN A 154 -0.91 15.10 -4.56
C GLN A 154 -1.86 14.49 -3.52
N ILE A 155 -2.74 15.29 -2.91
CA ILE A 155 -3.83 14.76 -2.09
C ILE A 155 -4.75 13.87 -2.93
N GLN A 156 -5.11 14.30 -4.14
CA GLN A 156 -5.94 13.48 -5.03
C GLN A 156 -5.25 12.16 -5.40
N GLU A 157 -3.95 12.15 -5.68
CA GLU A 157 -3.19 10.91 -5.89
C GLU A 157 -3.31 9.97 -4.67
N VAL A 158 -3.20 10.50 -3.45
CA VAL A 158 -3.41 9.72 -2.21
C VAL A 158 -4.82 9.15 -2.11
N LEU A 159 -5.83 9.91 -2.52
CA LEU A 159 -7.23 9.47 -2.54
C LEU A 159 -7.51 8.43 -3.62
N ASP A 160 -6.88 8.54 -4.78
CA ASP A 160 -7.02 7.59 -5.88
C ASP A 160 -6.43 6.22 -5.51
N LEU A 161 -5.35 6.20 -4.72
CA LEU A 161 -4.84 4.95 -4.13
C LEU A 161 -5.88 4.30 -3.21
N PHE A 162 -6.73 5.10 -2.57
CA PHE A 162 -7.81 4.65 -1.69
C PHE A 162 -9.10 4.26 -2.44
N ALA A 163 -9.15 4.42 -3.76
CA ALA A 163 -10.28 3.96 -4.57
C ALA A 163 -10.48 2.45 -4.38
N PHE A 164 -11.66 2.05 -3.92
CA PHE A 164 -11.82 0.81 -3.19
C PHE A 164 -11.93 -0.46 -4.04
N LYS A 165 -11.22 -1.51 -3.58
CA LYS A 165 -11.27 -2.98 -3.77
C LYS A 165 -11.56 -3.55 -5.16
N ASN A 166 -12.49 -2.99 -5.92
CA ASN A 166 -12.88 -3.52 -7.22
C ASN A 166 -11.79 -3.31 -8.29
N GLN A 167 -10.73 -2.56 -7.98
CA GLN A 167 -9.63 -2.24 -8.90
C GLN A 167 -8.23 -2.18 -8.24
N THR A 168 -8.10 -2.45 -6.93
CA THR A 168 -6.83 -2.28 -6.20
C THR A 168 -6.24 -3.61 -5.73
N PRO A 169 -4.91 -3.83 -5.87
CA PRO A 169 -4.23 -4.96 -5.25
C PRO A 169 -4.45 -5.02 -3.73
N ALA A 170 -4.34 -6.21 -3.14
CA ALA A 170 -4.46 -6.41 -1.68
C ALA A 170 -3.50 -5.52 -0.86
N TYR A 171 -2.42 -5.07 -1.47
CA TYR A 171 -1.42 -4.19 -0.90
C TYR A 171 -0.90 -3.20 -1.94
N ILE A 172 -0.85 -1.92 -1.59
CA ILE A 172 -0.24 -0.85 -2.36
C ILE A 172 0.72 -0.08 -1.46
N SER A 173 1.88 0.30 -2.01
CA SER A 173 2.75 1.28 -1.38
C SER A 173 3.23 2.30 -2.39
N HIS A 174 3.09 3.58 -2.03
CA HIS A 174 3.42 4.70 -2.89
C HIS A 174 4.08 5.81 -2.06
N ASN A 175 4.94 6.62 -2.67
CA ASN A 175 5.62 7.71 -1.97
C ASN A 175 5.18 9.04 -2.57
N VAL A 176 4.72 9.96 -1.72
CA VAL A 176 4.44 11.34 -2.10
C VAL A 176 5.15 12.25 -1.12
N GLY A 177 6.03 13.11 -1.63
CA GLY A 177 6.90 13.93 -0.79
C GLY A 177 7.72 13.07 0.19
N ALA A 178 7.77 13.49 1.45
CA ALA A 178 8.50 12.78 2.51
C ALA A 178 7.67 11.68 3.19
N ILE A 179 6.54 11.28 2.61
CA ILE A 179 5.62 10.30 3.19
C ILE A 179 5.50 9.09 2.26
N ARG A 180 5.63 7.90 2.84
CA ARG A 180 5.20 6.63 2.25
C ARG A 180 3.79 6.32 2.70
N TYR A 181 2.92 6.14 1.72
CA TYR A 181 1.54 5.72 1.84
C TYR A 181 1.48 4.22 1.64
N ILE A 182 0.68 3.56 2.47
CA ILE A 182 0.43 2.13 2.40
C ILE A 182 -1.07 1.92 2.48
N ILE A 183 -1.60 1.10 1.59
CA ILE A 183 -2.99 0.66 1.64
C ILE A 183 -2.99 -0.85 1.63
N ALA A 184 -3.72 -1.41 2.56
CA ALA A 184 -3.87 -2.84 2.73
C ALA A 184 -5.34 -3.19 2.88
N HIS A 185 -5.79 -4.17 2.11
CA HIS A 185 -7.10 -4.77 2.26
C HIS A 185 -6.94 -6.10 2.97
N GLU A 186 -7.55 -6.23 4.15
CA GLU A 186 -7.65 -7.50 4.86
C GLU A 186 -9.06 -8.04 4.67
N ASP A 187 -9.15 -9.02 3.78
CA ASP A 187 -10.40 -9.57 3.25
C ASP A 187 -11.34 -8.47 2.70
N ASP A 188 -12.64 -8.76 2.70
CA ASP A 188 -13.71 -7.83 2.34
C ASP A 188 -14.13 -6.95 3.55
N LYS A 189 -13.42 -7.06 4.67
CA LYS A 189 -13.86 -6.53 5.97
C LYS A 189 -13.09 -5.32 6.43
N LEU A 190 -11.79 -5.22 6.14
CA LEU A 190 -10.96 -4.13 6.64
C LEU A 190 -10.15 -3.50 5.52
N THR A 191 -10.07 -2.17 5.52
CA THR A 191 -9.06 -1.43 4.77
C THR A 191 -8.22 -0.62 5.74
N THR A 192 -6.91 -0.81 5.71
CA THR A 192 -5.96 -0.02 6.49
C THR A 192 -5.17 0.90 5.58
N PHE A 193 -5.19 2.18 5.90
CA PHE A 193 -4.32 3.21 5.36
C PHE A 193 -3.22 3.50 6.38
N ALA A 194 -1.97 3.54 5.96
CA ALA A 194 -0.86 3.92 6.82
C ALA A 194 0.05 4.95 6.15
N ILE A 195 0.60 5.82 6.99
CA ILE A 195 1.63 6.79 6.63
C ILE A 195 2.90 6.54 7.44
N GLU A 196 4.02 6.56 6.75
CA GLU A 196 5.36 6.38 7.31
C GLU A 196 6.25 7.50 6.76
N PRO A 197 7.11 8.12 7.59
CA PRO A 197 8.07 9.08 7.08
C PRO A 197 9.14 8.33 6.27
N ILE A 198 9.62 8.93 5.20
CA ILE A 198 10.74 8.40 4.42
C ILE A 198 11.86 9.42 4.29
N LYS A 199 13.09 8.93 4.20
CA LYS A 199 14.22 9.77 3.86
C LYS A 199 14.12 10.14 2.38
N LEU A 200 14.05 11.43 2.10
CA LEU A 200 14.17 11.93 0.73
C LEU A 200 15.60 11.67 0.24
N SER A 201 15.72 10.84 -0.81
CA SER A 201 16.98 10.68 -1.52
C SER A 201 16.99 11.68 -2.66
N LEU A 202 18.04 12.50 -2.77
CA LEU A 202 18.19 13.54 -3.81
C LEU A 202 18.27 13.00 -5.26
N ASN A 203 18.13 11.69 -5.48
CA ASN A 203 18.42 11.01 -6.75
C ASN A 203 17.29 10.14 -7.32
N SER A 204 16.04 10.31 -6.91
CA SER A 204 14.93 9.69 -7.63
C SER A 204 14.52 10.56 -8.81
N LYS A 205 14.89 10.16 -10.04
CA LYS A 205 14.04 10.47 -11.20
C LYS A 205 12.63 10.09 -10.77
N ILE A 206 11.71 11.05 -10.82
CA ILE A 206 10.28 10.80 -10.61
C ILE A 206 9.87 9.87 -11.75
N VAL A 207 9.96 8.56 -11.51
CA VAL A 207 9.26 7.59 -12.32
C VAL A 207 7.84 7.65 -11.78
N SER A 208 7.03 8.49 -12.42
CA SER A 208 5.59 8.35 -12.37
C SER A 208 5.30 6.93 -12.85
N ALA A 209 5.03 6.04 -11.91
CA ALA A 209 4.54 4.70 -12.19
C ALA A 209 3.01 4.79 -12.27
N ILE A 210 2.53 5.54 -13.26
CA ILE A 210 1.19 5.39 -13.79
C ILE A 210 1.40 4.88 -15.21
N PRO A 211 1.01 3.63 -15.55
CA PRO A 211 0.89 3.21 -16.93
C PRO A 211 -0.20 4.00 -17.66
#